data_AF-A0A9D0C8Y1-F1
#
_entry.id   AF-A0A9D0C8Y1-F1
#
_cell.length_a   1.000
_cell.length_b   1.000
_cell.length_c   1.000
_cell.angle_alpha   90.00
_cell.angle_beta   90.00
_cell.angle_gamma   90.00
#
_symmetry.space_group_name_H-M   'P 1'
#
loop_
_entity.id
_entity.type
_entity.pdbx_description
1 polymer ?
#
loop_
_entity_poly.entity_id
_entity_poly.type
_entity_poly.pdbx_seq_one_letter_code
_entity_poly.pdbx_strand_id
1 'polypeptide(L)'
;MGYTRYLLPPLLALLLLTGCNALQDMKSMGEKQGIVQKVIRDRYGWKTWVGWQMRNGRLTRVTVTFAAADVGHEQVATLEQAAREAVHRAFRSTPQVICVQVVGQPDA
;
A
#
# COMPACT_ATOMS: atom_id res chain seq x y z
N MET A 1 -21.58 38.29 33.22
CA MET A 1 -21.80 36.97 32.57
C MET A 1 -20.98 36.94 31.29
N GLY A 2 -19.89 36.17 31.24
CA GLY A 2 -18.97 36.15 30.11
C GLY A 2 -18.14 34.87 30.10
N TYR A 3 -18.80 33.74 29.80
CA TYR A 3 -18.18 32.41 29.74
C TYR A 3 -17.99 31.93 28.31
N THR A 4 -17.41 32.76 27.43
CA THR A 4 -17.25 32.43 25.99
C THR A 4 -15.80 32.49 25.50
N ARG A 5 -14.79 32.48 26.38
CA ARG A 5 -13.37 32.62 25.98
C ARG A 5 -12.44 31.43 26.23
N TYR A 6 -12.91 30.31 26.78
CA TYR A 6 -12.02 29.18 27.17
C TYR A 6 -12.29 27.84 26.47
N LEU A 7 -13.19 27.79 25.48
CA LEU A 7 -13.54 26.53 24.79
C LEU A 7 -12.69 26.23 23.54
N LEU A 8 -11.88 27.18 23.08
CA LEU A 8 -11.02 27.00 21.90
C LEU A 8 -9.79 26.09 22.11
N PRO A 9 -9.03 26.14 23.22
CA PRO A 9 -7.80 25.36 23.39
C PRO A 9 -7.97 23.84 23.58
N PRO A 10 -9.01 23.29 24.26
CA PRO A 10 -9.10 21.83 24.43
C PRO A 10 -9.48 21.10 23.13
N LEU A 11 -10.14 21.78 22.19
CA LEU A 11 -10.53 21.20 20.91
C LEU A 11 -9.33 21.01 19.97
N LEU A 12 -8.34 21.91 20.03
CA LEU A 12 -7.12 21.83 19.22
C LEU A 12 -6.19 20.69 19.69
N ALA A 13 -6.16 20.41 21.00
CA ALA A 13 -5.37 19.33 21.59
C ALA A 13 -5.88 17.93 21.19
N LEU A 14 -7.19 17.77 21.02
CA LEU A 14 -7.81 16.51 20.58
C LEU A 14 -7.45 16.12 19.14
N LEU A 15 -7.19 17.11 18.27
CA LEU A 15 -6.78 16.88 16.88
C LEU A 15 -5.31 16.43 16.75
N LEU A 16 -4.45 16.77 17.72
CA LEU A 16 -3.04 16.38 17.71
C LEU A 16 -2.83 14.93 18.16
N LEU A 17 -3.73 14.36 18.97
CA LEU A 17 -3.64 12.98 19.48
C LEU A 17 -4.05 11.92 18.45
N THR A 18 -4.97 12.21 17.53
CA THR A 18 -5.42 11.26 16.50
C THR A 18 -4.47 11.16 15.31
N GLY A 19 -3.57 12.13 15.14
CA GLY A 19 -2.61 12.18 14.03
C GLY A 19 -1.39 11.25 14.18
N CYS A 20 -0.97 10.91 15.40
CA CYS A 20 0.23 10.09 15.60
C CYS A 20 0.10 8.67 15.06
N ASN A 21 -1.02 7.98 15.34
CA ASN A 21 -1.22 6.60 14.87
C ASN A 21 -1.36 6.53 13.35
N ALA A 22 -2.10 7.47 12.74
CA ALA A 22 -2.29 7.50 11.29
C ALA A 22 -0.97 7.69 10.52
N LEU A 23 -0.10 8.59 10.99
CA LEU A 23 1.20 8.84 10.36
C LEU A 23 2.13 7.63 10.45
N GLN A 24 2.14 6.93 11.59
CA GLN A 24 2.98 5.76 11.80
C GLN A 24 2.52 4.57 10.93
N ASP A 25 1.21 4.36 10.80
CA ASP A 25 0.64 3.35 9.92
C ASP A 25 0.95 3.65 8.44
N MET A 26 0.82 4.92 8.01
CA MET A 26 1.15 5.33 6.64
C MET A 26 2.64 5.10 6.31
N LYS A 27 3.55 5.46 7.21
CA LYS A 27 4.99 5.24 7.02
C LYS A 27 5.31 3.75 6.88
N SER A 28 4.72 2.91 7.74
CA SER A 28 4.90 1.46 7.68
C SER A 28 4.40 0.87 6.37
N MET A 29 3.28 1.38 5.84
CA MET A 29 2.73 0.87 4.58
C MET A 29 3.57 1.26 3.36
N GLY A 30 4.13 2.49 3.34
CA GLY A 30 5.06 2.90 2.28
C GLY A 30 6.31 2.02 2.22
N GLU A 31 6.88 1.66 3.37
CA GLU A 31 8.00 0.72 3.46
C GLU A 31 7.63 -0.66 2.89
N LYS A 32 6.43 -1.16 3.20
CA LYS A 32 5.94 -2.45 2.68
C LYS A 32 5.75 -2.44 1.17
N GLN A 33 5.20 -1.37 0.61
CA GLN A 33 5.11 -1.19 -0.84
C GLN A 33 6.51 -1.24 -1.49
N GLY A 34 7.48 -0.53 -0.91
CA GLY A 34 8.86 -0.53 -1.37
C GLY A 34 9.50 -1.92 -1.34
N ILE A 35 9.23 -2.72 -0.31
CA ILE A 35 9.72 -4.11 -0.21
C ILE A 35 9.14 -4.97 -1.33
N VAL A 36 7.82 -4.90 -1.58
CA VAL A 36 7.19 -5.68 -2.66
C VAL A 36 7.79 -5.31 -4.02
N GLN A 37 7.89 -4.01 -4.31
CA GLN A 37 8.46 -3.52 -5.57
C GLN A 37 9.92 -3.95 -5.73
N LYS A 38 10.72 -3.87 -4.65
CA LYS A 38 12.10 -4.30 -4.65
C LYS A 38 12.24 -5.79 -4.91
N VAL A 39 11.45 -6.63 -4.22
CA VAL A 39 11.51 -8.09 -4.41
C VAL A 39 11.20 -8.48 -5.85
N ILE A 40 10.18 -7.88 -6.45
CA ILE A 40 9.79 -8.19 -7.84
C ILE A 40 10.88 -7.71 -8.81
N ARG A 41 11.35 -6.48 -8.65
CA ARG A 41 12.43 -5.94 -9.50
C ARG A 41 13.72 -6.74 -9.38
N ASP A 42 14.16 -7.06 -8.16
CA ASP A 42 15.43 -7.76 -7.94
C ASP A 42 15.41 -9.20 -8.47
N ARG A 43 14.22 -9.85 -8.52
CA ARG A 43 14.07 -11.22 -9.02
C ARG A 43 13.78 -11.32 -10.51
N TYR A 44 12.94 -10.43 -11.02
CA TYR A 44 12.36 -10.56 -12.36
C TYR A 44 12.70 -9.39 -13.28
N GLY A 45 13.25 -8.29 -12.76
CA GLY A 45 13.53 -7.08 -13.53
C GLY A 45 12.31 -6.20 -13.82
N TRP A 46 11.10 -6.62 -13.40
CA TRP A 46 9.87 -5.91 -13.74
C TRP A 46 9.60 -4.69 -12.87
N LYS A 47 9.10 -3.63 -13.51
CA LYS A 47 8.57 -2.45 -12.85
C LYS A 47 7.16 -2.72 -12.33
N THR A 48 6.94 -2.36 -11.07
CA THR A 48 5.65 -2.53 -10.42
C THR A 48 5.27 -1.36 -9.55
N TRP A 49 3.96 -1.19 -9.35
CA TRP A 49 3.35 -0.31 -8.36
C TRP A 49 2.48 -1.13 -7.43
N VAL A 50 2.37 -0.70 -6.18
CA VAL A 50 1.67 -1.47 -5.15
C VAL A 50 0.67 -0.59 -4.44
N GLY A 51 -0.61 -0.92 -4.58
CA GLY A 51 -1.72 -0.34 -3.83
C GLY A 51 -2.16 -1.27 -2.71
N TRP A 52 -2.83 -0.73 -1.70
CA TRP A 52 -3.43 -1.51 -0.64
C TRP A 52 -4.72 -0.86 -0.16
N GLN A 53 -5.58 -1.69 0.44
CA GLN A 53 -6.83 -1.27 1.05
C GLN A 53 -6.91 -1.85 2.46
N MET A 54 -7.19 -0.97 3.41
CA MET A 54 -7.49 -1.32 4.79
C MET A 54 -8.99 -1.13 5.05
N ARG A 55 -9.60 -2.05 5.79
CA ARG A 55 -10.96 -1.89 6.32
C ARG A 55 -10.97 -2.25 7.79
N ASN A 56 -11.43 -1.33 8.64
CA ASN A 56 -11.49 -1.50 10.10
C ASN A 56 -10.15 -1.99 10.70
N GLY A 57 -9.03 -1.37 10.30
CA GLY A 57 -7.69 -1.72 10.78
C GLY A 57 -7.13 -3.04 10.24
N ARG A 58 -7.82 -3.73 9.32
CA ARG A 58 -7.34 -4.97 8.69
C ARG A 58 -7.02 -4.77 7.23
N LEU A 59 -5.93 -5.40 6.78
CA LEU A 59 -5.54 -5.43 5.38
C LEU A 59 -6.46 -6.36 4.59
N THR A 60 -7.29 -5.78 3.72
CA THR A 60 -8.27 -6.54 2.94
C THR A 60 -7.77 -6.85 1.54
N ARG A 61 -7.10 -5.89 0.90
CA ARG A 61 -6.64 -6.04 -0.48
C ARG A 61 -5.24 -5.47 -0.64
N VAL A 62 -4.41 -6.17 -1.39
CA VAL A 62 -3.18 -5.63 -1.97
C VAL A 62 -3.30 -5.75 -3.48
N THR A 63 -3.00 -4.68 -4.19
CA THR A 63 -2.98 -4.66 -5.65
C THR A 63 -1.55 -4.50 -6.10
N VAL A 64 -1.06 -5.45 -6.89
CA VAL A 64 0.25 -5.37 -7.54
C VAL A 64 0.02 -5.09 -9.03
N THR A 65 0.45 -3.93 -9.46
CA THR A 65 0.29 -3.44 -10.83
C THR A 65 1.62 -3.56 -11.56
N PHE A 66 1.63 -4.31 -12.65
CA PHE A 66 2.80 -4.55 -13.50
C PHE A 66 2.72 -3.69 -14.76
N ALA A 67 3.87 -3.20 -15.24
CA ALA A 67 3.95 -2.53 -16.54
C ALA A 67 3.83 -3.57 -17.67
N ALA A 68 2.89 -3.36 -18.61
CA ALA A 68 2.68 -4.28 -19.73
C ALA A 68 3.93 -4.47 -20.61
N ALA A 69 4.79 -3.44 -20.71
CA ALA A 69 6.06 -3.52 -21.43
C ALA A 69 7.02 -4.59 -20.87
N ASP A 70 6.95 -4.84 -19.55
CA ASP A 70 7.85 -5.78 -18.88
C ASP A 70 7.28 -7.20 -18.84
N VAL A 71 5.95 -7.33 -18.78
CA VAL A 71 5.25 -8.60 -18.51
C VAL A 71 4.28 -9.05 -19.62
N GLY A 72 4.23 -8.36 -20.75
CA GLY A 72 3.23 -8.63 -21.80
C GLY A 72 3.29 -10.04 -22.41
N HIS A 73 4.42 -10.73 -22.25
CA HIS A 73 4.65 -12.11 -22.70
C HIS A 73 4.50 -13.14 -21.56
N GLU A 74 4.33 -12.69 -20.32
CA GLU A 74 4.24 -13.55 -19.15
C GLU A 74 2.83 -14.12 -18.97
N GLN A 75 2.77 -15.31 -18.38
CA GLN A 75 1.49 -15.91 -18.02
C GLN A 75 0.96 -15.27 -16.73
N VAL A 76 -0.36 -15.14 -16.63
CA VAL A 76 -1.02 -14.60 -15.42
C VAL A 76 -0.61 -15.38 -14.16
N ALA A 77 -0.46 -16.71 -14.26
CA ALA A 77 -0.01 -17.55 -13.15
C ALA A 77 1.38 -17.15 -12.62
N THR A 78 2.31 -16.78 -13.49
CA THR A 78 3.64 -16.29 -13.11
C THR A 78 3.53 -14.98 -12.32
N LEU A 79 2.69 -14.06 -12.80
CA LEU A 79 2.47 -12.76 -12.14
C LEU A 79 1.81 -12.92 -10.77
N GLU A 80 0.84 -13.83 -10.66
CA GLU A 80 0.19 -14.17 -9.39
C GLU A 80 1.18 -14.77 -8.38
N GLN A 81 2.04 -15.68 -8.83
CA GLN A 81 3.08 -16.26 -7.98
C GLN A 81 4.06 -15.18 -7.50
N ALA A 82 4.57 -14.35 -8.41
CA ALA A 82 5.49 -13.27 -8.08
C ALA A 82 4.88 -12.28 -7.07
N ALA A 83 3.63 -11.87 -7.31
CA ALA A 83 2.89 -10.99 -6.41
C ALA A 83 2.71 -11.64 -5.03
N ARG A 84 2.29 -12.91 -4.97
CA ARG A 84 2.07 -13.64 -3.72
C ARG A 84 3.35 -13.76 -2.89
N GLU A 85 4.45 -14.16 -3.51
CA GLU A 85 5.75 -14.27 -2.86
C GLU A 85 6.21 -12.93 -2.29
N ALA A 86 6.13 -11.86 -3.08
CA ALA A 86 6.56 -10.53 -2.67
C ALA A 86 5.69 -9.96 -1.54
N VAL A 87 4.36 -10.13 -1.63
CA VAL A 87 3.41 -9.68 -0.60
C VAL A 87 3.62 -10.42 0.71
N HIS A 88 3.82 -11.75 0.69
CA HIS A 88 4.10 -12.51 1.91
C HIS A 88 5.41 -12.12 2.60
N ARG A 89 6.40 -11.60 1.85
CA ARG A 89 7.66 -11.09 2.44
C ARG A 89 7.48 -9.72 3.09
N ALA A 90 6.65 -8.85 2.52
CA ALA A 90 6.46 -7.49 3.01
C ALA A 90 5.43 -7.38 4.15
N PHE A 91 4.35 -8.16 4.06
CA PHE A 91 3.21 -8.06 4.97
C PHE A 91 3.21 -9.23 5.95
N ARG A 92 3.26 -8.91 7.26
CA ARG A 92 3.11 -9.92 8.33
C ARG A 92 1.70 -10.50 8.36
N SER A 93 0.71 -9.66 8.06
CA SER A 93 -0.70 -10.07 7.98
C SER A 93 -1.03 -10.38 6.52
N THR A 94 -1.52 -11.59 6.26
CA THR A 94 -1.96 -11.98 4.92
C THR A 94 -3.20 -11.16 4.52
N PRO A 95 -3.19 -10.48 3.37
CA PRO A 95 -4.39 -9.82 2.87
C PRO A 95 -5.45 -10.87 2.50
N GLN A 96 -6.72 -10.48 2.55
CA GLN A 96 -7.81 -11.37 2.12
C GLN A 96 -7.75 -11.62 0.61
N VAL A 97 -7.31 -10.62 -0.16
CA VAL A 97 -7.19 -10.71 -1.62
C VAL A 97 -5.88 -10.05 -2.08
N ILE A 98 -5.20 -10.72 -3.02
CA ILE A 98 -4.11 -10.13 -3.81
C ILE A 98 -4.64 -9.98 -5.23
N CYS A 99 -4.71 -8.73 -5.73
CA CYS A 99 -5.10 -8.44 -7.10
C CYS A 99 -3.85 -8.21 -7.94
N VAL A 100 -3.77 -8.89 -9.09
CA VAL A 100 -2.76 -8.62 -10.12
C VAL A 100 -3.41 -7.76 -11.19
N GLN A 101 -2.73 -6.68 -11.58
CA GLN A 101 -3.14 -5.81 -12.66
C GLN A 101 -1.98 -5.60 -13.62
N VAL A 102 -2.28 -5.54 -14.91
CA VAL A 102 -1.30 -5.17 -15.94
C VAL A 102 -1.79 -3.90 -16.61
N VAL A 103 -0.92 -2.90 -16.70
CA VAL A 103 -1.25 -1.59 -17.27
C VAL A 103 -0.29 -1.24 -18.39
N GLY A 104 -0.84 -0.85 -19.54
CA GLY A 104 -0.06 -0.19 -20.59
C GLY A 104 0.26 1.24 -20.15
N GLN A 105 1.51 1.66 -20.33
CA GLN A 105 1.83 3.07 -20.30
C GLN A 105 1.68 3.60 -21.74
N PRO A 106 1.08 4.78 -21.95
CA PRO A 106 1.10 5.42 -23.26
C PRO A 106 2.56 5.68 -23.66
N ASP A 107 2.88 5.48 -24.94
CA ASP A 107 4.17 5.91 -25.50
C ASP A 107 4.31 7.42 -25.28
N ALA A 108 5.48 7.84 -24.81
CA ALA A 108 5.79 9.24 -24.52
C ALA A 108 5.96 10.07 -25.79
#